data_AF-A0A4Q5UVH2-F1
#
_entry.id   AF-A0A4Q5UVH2-F1
#
_cell.length_a   1.000
_cell.length_b   1.000
_cell.length_c   1.000
_cell.angle_alpha   90.00
_cell.angle_beta   90.00
_cell.angle_gamma   90.00
#
_symmetry.space_group_name_H-M   'P 1'
#
loop_
_entity.id
_entity.type
_entity.pdbx_description
1 polymer ?
#
loop_
_entity_poly.entity_id
_entity_poly.type
_entity_poly.pdbx_seq_one_letter_code
_entity_poly.pdbx_strand_id
1 'polypeptide(L)'
;AACSITLVPTYEYAKDTMRGGKSELTDTTAANAGIKTKGGLDKDYAFNWSYGIDETLTLMVPGIMGGSSSGELDEKSKTAAALTEIGFQESVARQLPAYWGSQPNTSGPVYVGAIICFLFILGIFYLDNTHKWWLLGITVFAIMLAWGSNFKAFNYFIFDVMPGYKKFRAPTMALVIPQMTMCLMAALTLHKFLFGGDAKEFMLKKWKQASIATAVLAGILVMLYFSYSYSGTNDSRLKENFSSQVLNSLARGQQPTPQMQAQANDVGQTVIRALTEDRKAMFGGDLVRSLLFIAAAIALLWLFAKGKLSQLVVAISLLLLVVFDLLPVGKRYLKEDNFVEKSNIEEEFTMSSADRMIKQDPDQNFRVFNTDDPFNNAKPSYHFNSVGGYNPAKLAIYQDLIERQLSTGNMAVFNMLNTKYFVVQDPQSGQPVAQLNNGALGNVWLVKQVVLVENADAEMKALNNFNPKDTAFVDKRFQAKIKGQPQFDSTASIRLLENLNDKITYDFNAATPQFAVFSEIYYDKGWDAYIDGNKADYVRTDYVLRGMSIPAGKHSIEFRFEPKAYKTGNSLALWASIIGFIVLIAAIVMNVKKKRIV
;
A
#
# COMPACT_ATOMS: atom_id res chain seq x y z
N ALA A 1 -11.71 22.27 -0.03
CA ALA A 1 -12.30 22.36 -1.38
C ALA A 1 -11.28 22.30 -2.51
N ALA A 2 -10.05 22.82 -2.36
CA ALA A 2 -8.99 22.62 -3.36
C ALA A 2 -8.78 21.14 -3.74
N CYS A 3 -8.98 20.22 -2.79
CA CYS A 3 -8.88 18.78 -3.04
C CYS A 3 -10.06 18.19 -3.84
N SER A 4 -11.14 18.94 -4.15
CA SER A 4 -12.32 18.36 -4.83
C SER A 4 -12.03 17.89 -6.25
N ILE A 5 -11.07 18.51 -6.93
CA ILE A 5 -10.62 18.07 -8.26
C ILE A 5 -10.06 16.64 -8.24
N THR A 6 -9.49 16.21 -7.12
CA THR A 6 -9.00 14.85 -6.90
C THR A 6 -10.07 13.98 -6.23
N LEU A 7 -10.66 14.47 -5.13
CA LEU A 7 -11.56 13.69 -4.28
C LEU A 7 -12.85 13.28 -4.98
N VAL A 8 -13.43 14.11 -5.85
CA VAL A 8 -14.70 13.77 -6.54
C VAL A 8 -14.47 12.65 -7.56
N PRO A 9 -13.49 12.74 -8.49
CA PRO A 9 -13.13 11.60 -9.34
C PRO A 9 -12.70 10.37 -8.55
N THR A 10 -11.88 10.51 -7.50
CA THR A 10 -11.48 9.37 -6.66
C THR A 10 -12.69 8.72 -5.99
N TYR A 11 -13.66 9.50 -5.52
CA TYR A 11 -14.87 8.97 -4.89
C TYR A 11 -15.77 8.23 -5.89
N GLU A 12 -15.91 8.73 -7.12
CA GLU A 12 -16.60 8.03 -8.21
C GLU A 12 -15.87 6.74 -8.57
N TYR A 13 -14.59 6.84 -8.93
CA TYR A 13 -13.75 5.71 -9.31
C TYR A 13 -13.71 4.63 -8.23
N ALA A 14 -13.57 5.00 -6.95
CA ALA A 14 -13.50 4.05 -5.84
C ALA A 14 -14.77 3.18 -5.68
N LYS A 15 -15.89 3.50 -6.33
CA LYS A 15 -17.09 2.65 -6.37
C LYS A 15 -16.98 1.51 -7.38
N ASP A 16 -16.01 1.56 -8.28
CA ASP A 16 -15.79 0.56 -9.32
C ASP A 16 -14.47 -0.21 -9.11
N THR A 17 -13.68 0.16 -8.10
CA THR A 17 -12.42 -0.52 -7.76
C THR A 17 -12.59 -1.64 -6.74
N MET A 18 -11.57 -2.46 -6.58
CA MET A 18 -11.49 -3.47 -5.53
C MET A 18 -11.64 -2.93 -4.10
N ARG A 19 -11.46 -1.61 -3.89
CA ARG A 19 -11.56 -0.99 -2.56
C ARG A 19 -12.98 -0.61 -2.15
N GLY A 20 -13.87 -0.35 -3.09
CA GLY A 20 -15.21 0.13 -2.78
C GLY A 20 -16.30 -0.31 -3.75
N GLY A 21 -15.91 -0.89 -4.88
CA GLY A 21 -16.78 -1.64 -5.77
C GLY A 21 -17.12 -3.00 -5.23
N LYS A 22 -18.09 -3.60 -5.90
CA LYS A 22 -18.68 -4.89 -5.57
C LYS A 22 -18.36 -5.83 -6.72
N SER A 23 -17.84 -7.01 -6.40
CA SER A 23 -17.81 -8.08 -7.40
C SER A 23 -19.26 -8.39 -7.77
N GLU A 24 -19.51 -8.50 -9.07
CA GLU A 24 -20.82 -8.93 -9.57
C GLU A 24 -20.97 -10.46 -9.56
N LEU A 25 -19.88 -11.18 -9.27
CA LEU A 25 -19.87 -12.64 -9.14
C LEU A 25 -20.47 -13.08 -7.80
N THR A 26 -21.28 -14.12 -7.84
CA THR A 26 -21.90 -14.72 -6.65
C THR A 26 -21.00 -15.77 -6.01
N ASP A 27 -20.09 -16.38 -6.77
CA ASP A 27 -19.11 -17.35 -6.26
C ASP A 27 -17.93 -16.66 -5.56
N THR A 28 -17.95 -16.69 -4.22
CA THR A 28 -16.89 -16.14 -3.37
C THR A 28 -15.82 -17.16 -2.97
N THR A 29 -15.81 -18.38 -3.54
CA THR A 29 -14.94 -19.48 -3.10
C THR A 29 -13.50 -19.42 -3.61
N ALA A 30 -13.17 -18.53 -4.54
CA ALA A 30 -11.80 -18.41 -5.01
C ALA A 30 -10.86 -17.97 -3.88
N ALA A 31 -9.79 -18.74 -3.69
CA ALA A 31 -8.66 -18.34 -2.86
C ALA A 31 -8.17 -16.98 -3.36
N ASN A 32 -8.15 -15.98 -2.46
CA ASN A 32 -7.80 -14.58 -2.72
C ASN A 32 -8.92 -13.61 -3.10
N ALA A 33 -10.21 -13.91 -2.87
CA ALA A 33 -11.31 -12.97 -3.12
C ALA A 33 -11.17 -11.67 -2.29
N GLY A 34 -10.49 -10.67 -2.86
CA GLY A 34 -10.26 -9.37 -2.22
C GLY A 34 -11.47 -8.46 -2.24
N ILE A 35 -12.51 -8.81 -3.03
CA ILE A 35 -13.70 -8.00 -3.30
C ILE A 35 -14.95 -8.79 -2.90
N LYS A 36 -15.80 -8.18 -2.06
CA LYS A 36 -17.11 -8.75 -1.69
C LYS A 36 -18.26 -8.14 -2.50
N THR A 37 -19.32 -8.91 -2.69
CA THR A 37 -20.62 -8.44 -3.23
C THR A 37 -21.23 -7.29 -2.41
N LYS A 38 -20.86 -7.14 -1.13
CA LYS A 38 -21.29 -6.04 -0.24
C LYS A 38 -20.39 -4.78 -0.30
N GLY A 39 -19.27 -4.84 -1.02
CA GLY A 39 -18.34 -3.74 -1.30
C GLY A 39 -17.48 -3.33 -0.11
N GLY A 40 -16.27 -2.84 -0.39
CA GLY A 40 -15.21 -2.69 0.61
C GLY A 40 -14.19 -3.82 0.53
N LEU A 41 -13.07 -3.65 1.23
CA LEU A 41 -12.01 -4.64 1.30
C LEU A 41 -12.40 -5.83 2.20
N ASP A 42 -11.81 -7.00 1.94
CA ASP A 42 -11.84 -8.10 2.89
C ASP A 42 -11.09 -7.73 4.19
N LYS A 43 -11.54 -8.26 5.33
CA LYS A 43 -10.96 -7.94 6.65
C LYS A 43 -9.53 -8.48 6.77
N ASP A 44 -9.23 -9.68 6.27
CA ASP A 44 -7.89 -10.23 6.37
C ASP A 44 -6.91 -9.39 5.53
N TYR A 45 -7.35 -8.96 4.35
CA TYR A 45 -6.57 -8.03 3.52
C TYR A 45 -6.44 -6.63 4.16
N ALA A 46 -7.53 -6.06 4.67
CA ALA A 46 -7.55 -4.71 5.24
C ALA A 46 -6.67 -4.61 6.49
N PHE A 47 -6.72 -5.63 7.35
CA PHE A 47 -6.02 -5.70 8.64
C PHE A 47 -4.69 -6.46 8.57
N ASN A 48 -4.15 -6.73 7.37
CA ASN A 48 -2.88 -7.46 7.23
C ASN A 48 -1.70 -6.75 7.92
N TRP A 49 -1.64 -5.40 7.87
CA TRP A 49 -0.67 -4.60 8.63
C TRP A 49 -1.33 -4.03 9.89
N SER A 50 -1.45 -4.88 10.90
CA SER A 50 -1.99 -4.53 12.22
C SER A 50 -0.87 -4.45 13.26
N TYR A 51 -0.87 -3.36 14.00
CA TYR A 51 0.15 -3.03 15.00
C TYR A 51 -0.06 -3.84 16.28
N GLY A 52 1.00 -4.36 16.88
CA GLY A 52 0.90 -5.00 18.20
C GLY A 52 0.38 -4.01 19.26
N ILE A 53 -0.38 -4.49 20.25
CA ILE A 53 -0.83 -3.62 21.34
C ILE A 53 0.38 -3.09 22.11
N ASP A 54 1.29 -3.99 22.44
CA ASP A 54 2.59 -3.74 23.05
C ASP A 54 3.59 -3.04 22.11
N GLU A 55 3.45 -3.19 20.80
CA GLU A 55 4.21 -2.45 19.80
C GLU A 55 4.01 -0.92 19.90
N THR A 56 2.92 -0.46 20.53
CA THR A 56 2.73 0.96 20.96
C THR A 56 3.91 1.52 21.73
N LEU A 57 4.63 0.68 22.47
CA LEU A 57 5.78 1.11 23.24
C LEU A 57 6.98 1.46 22.35
N THR A 58 6.98 1.09 21.06
CA THR A 58 8.00 1.54 20.10
C THR A 58 7.97 3.05 19.89
N LEU A 59 6.87 3.74 20.20
CA LEU A 59 6.79 5.22 20.19
C LEU A 59 7.84 5.84 21.14
N MET A 60 8.17 5.14 22.24
CA MET A 60 9.14 5.55 23.26
C MET A 60 10.44 4.74 23.24
N VAL A 61 10.41 3.45 22.88
CA VAL A 61 11.59 2.56 22.87
C VAL A 61 11.68 1.85 21.52
N PRO A 62 12.45 2.34 20.55
CA PRO A 62 12.35 1.90 19.15
C PRO A 62 12.72 0.42 18.96
N GLY A 63 13.71 -0.09 19.69
CA GLY A 63 14.19 -1.47 19.61
C GLY A 63 13.32 -2.50 20.31
N ILE A 64 12.20 -2.14 20.95
CA ILE A 64 11.40 -3.12 21.72
C ILE A 64 10.90 -4.28 20.86
N MET A 65 10.55 -4.04 19.59
CA MET A 65 10.15 -5.08 18.64
C MET A 65 11.25 -5.47 17.64
N GLY A 66 12.52 -5.11 17.89
CA GLY A 66 13.65 -5.53 17.04
C GLY A 66 13.82 -4.74 15.74
N GLY A 67 13.16 -3.60 15.55
CA GLY A 67 13.41 -2.72 14.40
C GLY A 67 12.77 -3.19 13.10
N SER A 68 13.54 -3.23 12.01
CA SER A 68 13.05 -3.65 10.68
C SER A 68 13.15 -5.16 10.43
N SER A 69 12.42 -5.64 9.42
CA SER A 69 12.42 -7.05 9.01
C SER A 69 13.62 -7.45 8.16
N SER A 70 14.51 -6.53 7.82
CA SER A 70 15.73 -6.78 7.05
C SER A 70 16.74 -5.65 7.25
N GLY A 71 18.03 -5.98 7.35
CA GLY A 71 19.14 -5.01 7.39
C GLY A 71 19.55 -4.52 8.78
N GLU A 72 18.89 -4.97 9.85
CA GLU A 72 19.26 -4.63 11.24
C GLU A 72 20.49 -5.39 11.74
N LEU A 73 20.65 -6.65 11.30
CA LEU A 73 21.68 -7.55 11.78
C LEU A 73 22.91 -7.40 10.88
N ASP A 74 23.92 -6.67 11.36
CA ASP A 74 25.20 -6.47 10.67
C ASP A 74 26.20 -7.61 10.96
N GLU A 75 27.43 -7.52 10.44
CA GLU A 75 28.46 -8.55 10.66
C GLU A 75 28.86 -8.70 12.14
N LYS A 76 28.51 -7.73 13.00
CA LYS A 76 28.84 -7.75 14.44
C LYS A 76 27.75 -8.39 15.28
N SER A 77 26.63 -8.77 14.66
CA SER A 77 25.50 -9.38 15.36
C SER A 77 25.85 -10.79 15.84
N LYS A 78 25.19 -11.23 16.92
CA LYS A 78 25.35 -12.61 17.41
C LYS A 78 24.84 -13.61 16.41
N THR A 79 23.80 -13.25 15.66
CA THR A 79 23.26 -14.04 14.55
C THR A 79 24.29 -14.22 13.44
N ALA A 80 25.03 -13.18 13.06
CA ALA A 80 26.12 -13.29 12.09
C ALA A 80 27.23 -14.22 12.59
N ALA A 81 27.65 -14.08 13.85
CA ALA A 81 28.64 -14.96 14.46
C ALA A 81 28.18 -16.43 14.48
N ALA A 82 26.92 -16.67 14.86
CA ALA A 82 26.33 -18.00 14.88
C ALA A 82 26.24 -18.61 13.48
N LEU A 83 25.88 -17.82 12.45
CA LEU A 83 25.83 -18.25 11.04
C LEU A 83 27.22 -18.65 10.53
N THR A 84 28.25 -17.89 10.86
CA THR A 84 29.63 -18.22 10.47
C THR A 84 30.11 -19.52 11.12
N GLU A 85 29.77 -19.75 12.39
CA GLU A 85 30.12 -20.99 13.11
C GLU A 85 29.54 -22.26 12.45
N ILE A 86 28.34 -22.14 11.86
CA ILE A 86 27.67 -23.24 11.15
C ILE A 86 27.98 -23.27 9.64
N GLY A 87 28.89 -22.43 9.14
CA GLY A 87 29.36 -22.44 7.76
C GLY A 87 28.54 -21.64 6.75
N PHE A 88 27.65 -20.74 7.21
CA PHE A 88 26.94 -19.78 6.36
C PHE A 88 27.72 -18.47 6.24
N GLN A 89 27.43 -17.68 5.19
CA GLN A 89 27.99 -16.34 5.06
C GLN A 89 27.36 -15.38 6.07
N GLU A 90 28.17 -14.50 6.67
CA GLU A 90 27.70 -13.47 7.62
C GLU A 90 26.63 -12.54 7.02
N SER A 91 26.70 -12.29 5.70
CA SER A 91 25.74 -11.46 4.95
C SER A 91 24.30 -11.99 5.01
N VAL A 92 24.11 -13.28 5.27
CA VAL A 92 22.79 -13.91 5.46
C VAL A 92 22.07 -13.29 6.67
N ALA A 93 22.79 -12.85 7.70
CA ALA A 93 22.21 -12.22 8.88
C ALA A 93 21.36 -10.99 8.50
N ARG A 94 21.81 -10.18 7.54
CA ARG A 94 21.10 -8.98 7.07
C ARG A 94 19.72 -9.30 6.46
N GLN A 95 19.50 -10.53 5.99
CA GLN A 95 18.22 -10.96 5.42
C GLN A 95 17.26 -11.51 6.48
N LEU A 96 17.74 -11.76 7.71
CA LEU A 96 16.92 -12.29 8.79
C LEU A 96 16.16 -11.17 9.52
N PRO A 97 14.90 -11.42 9.92
CA PRO A 97 14.07 -10.40 10.53
C PRO A 97 14.42 -10.24 12.01
N ALA A 98 15.08 -9.12 12.32
CA ALA A 98 15.18 -8.66 13.71
C ALA A 98 13.79 -8.30 14.25
N TYR A 99 12.91 -7.74 13.42
CA TYR A 99 11.50 -7.53 13.76
C TYR A 99 10.80 -8.83 14.19
N TRP A 100 10.11 -8.78 15.34
CA TRP A 100 9.40 -9.94 15.91
C TRP A 100 7.96 -9.65 16.36
N GLY A 101 7.42 -8.47 16.02
CA GLY A 101 6.04 -8.10 16.34
C GLY A 101 4.98 -8.76 15.44
N SER A 102 3.74 -8.26 15.51
CA SER A 102 2.58 -8.89 14.85
C SER A 102 2.43 -8.59 13.36
N GLN A 103 3.20 -7.64 12.81
CA GLN A 103 3.12 -7.27 11.40
C GLN A 103 3.81 -8.32 10.51
N PRO A 104 3.39 -8.51 9.25
CA PRO A 104 4.04 -9.45 8.33
C PRO A 104 5.49 -9.03 8.02
N ASN A 105 5.71 -7.72 7.88
CA ASN A 105 7.01 -7.09 7.77
C ASN A 105 6.91 -5.61 8.15
N THR A 106 8.05 -4.99 8.45
CA THR A 106 8.18 -3.55 8.63
C THR A 106 9.56 -3.05 8.20
N SER A 107 9.61 -1.81 7.70
CA SER A 107 10.86 -1.10 7.41
C SER A 107 11.44 -0.41 8.64
N GLY A 108 10.76 -0.44 9.79
CA GLY A 108 11.24 0.13 11.05
C GLY A 108 10.12 0.43 12.04
N PRO A 109 10.46 0.78 13.29
CA PRO A 109 9.50 1.13 14.32
C PRO A 109 8.92 2.52 14.08
N VAL A 110 7.70 2.74 14.58
CA VAL A 110 7.14 4.08 14.65
C VAL A 110 7.67 4.76 15.90
N TYR A 111 8.82 5.43 15.80
CA TYR A 111 9.44 6.15 16.91
C TYR A 111 9.01 7.62 16.94
N VAL A 112 8.48 8.10 18.07
CA VAL A 112 8.09 9.50 18.29
C VAL A 112 9.17 10.29 19.03
N GLY A 113 9.99 9.61 19.83
CA GLY A 113 11.00 10.22 20.70
C GLY A 113 10.66 10.02 22.17
N ALA A 114 11.64 9.58 22.96
CA ALA A 114 11.49 9.34 24.39
C ALA A 114 11.16 10.65 25.14
N ILE A 115 11.80 11.75 24.75
CA ILE A 115 11.57 13.08 25.32
C ILE A 115 10.17 13.59 24.96
N ILE A 116 9.73 13.40 23.72
CA ILE A 116 8.40 13.81 23.27
C ILE A 116 7.33 13.02 24.02
N CYS A 117 7.49 11.70 24.16
CA CYS A 117 6.58 10.86 24.94
C CYS A 117 6.52 11.30 26.41
N PHE A 118 7.67 11.63 27.02
CA PHE A 118 7.71 12.17 28.38
C PHE A 118 6.98 13.52 28.50
N LEU A 119 7.25 14.47 27.60
CA LEU A 119 6.57 15.78 27.59
C LEU A 119 5.07 15.66 27.32
N PHE A 120 4.65 14.69 26.49
CA PHE A 120 3.25 14.35 26.28
C PHE A 120 2.58 13.90 27.59
N ILE A 121 3.19 12.94 28.30
CA ILE A 121 2.68 12.45 29.60
C ILE A 121 2.62 13.61 30.61
N LEU A 122 3.66 14.43 30.67
CA LEU A 122 3.72 15.62 31.52
C LEU A 122 2.56 16.58 31.20
N GLY A 123 2.28 16.79 29.92
CA GLY A 123 1.21 17.65 29.41
C GLY A 123 -0.18 17.27 29.90
N ILE A 124 -0.47 15.97 30.05
CA ILE A 124 -1.76 15.47 30.55
C ILE A 124 -2.06 16.04 31.95
N PHE A 125 -1.05 16.08 32.82
CA PHE A 125 -1.17 16.56 34.20
C PHE A 125 -0.95 18.07 34.35
N TYR A 126 -0.14 18.67 33.46
CA TYR A 126 0.28 20.07 33.61
C TYR A 126 -0.58 21.08 32.85
N LEU A 127 -1.06 20.73 31.65
CA LEU A 127 -1.90 21.64 30.88
C LEU A 127 -3.26 21.74 31.58
N ASP A 128 -3.79 22.96 31.72
CA ASP A 128 -5.12 23.19 32.27
C ASP A 128 -6.12 23.61 31.17
N ASN A 129 -5.67 23.66 29.92
CA ASN A 129 -6.50 24.04 28.78
C ASN A 129 -7.33 22.86 28.24
N THR A 130 -8.37 23.19 27.47
CA THR A 130 -9.20 22.20 26.76
C THR A 130 -8.41 21.45 25.69
N HIS A 131 -7.27 22.00 25.23
CA HIS A 131 -6.51 21.39 24.14
C HIS A 131 -5.93 20.02 24.49
N LYS A 132 -5.58 19.78 25.76
CA LYS A 132 -5.03 18.48 26.17
C LYS A 132 -5.98 17.31 25.93
N TRP A 133 -7.29 17.52 26.09
CA TRP A 133 -8.27 16.44 26.08
C TRP A 133 -8.56 15.93 24.66
N TRP A 134 -8.73 16.83 23.69
CA TRP A 134 -8.91 16.38 22.31
C TRP A 134 -7.62 15.83 21.72
N LEU A 135 -6.44 16.40 22.08
CA LEU A 135 -5.16 15.84 21.66
C LEU A 135 -4.97 14.43 22.20
N LEU A 136 -5.21 14.21 23.50
CA LEU A 136 -5.15 12.90 24.12
C LEU A 136 -6.16 11.92 23.50
N GLY A 137 -7.42 12.37 23.33
CA GLY A 137 -8.48 11.56 22.76
C GLY A 137 -8.17 11.10 21.33
N ILE A 138 -7.68 12.00 20.47
CA ILE A 138 -7.27 11.67 19.10
C ILE A 138 -6.05 10.74 19.09
N THR A 139 -5.05 10.98 19.94
CA THR A 139 -3.87 10.10 20.06
C THR A 139 -4.29 8.68 20.43
N VAL A 140 -5.09 8.51 21.50
CA VAL A 140 -5.54 7.20 21.97
C VAL A 140 -6.41 6.50 20.92
N PHE A 141 -7.36 7.23 20.33
CA PHE A 141 -8.22 6.68 19.27
C PHE A 141 -7.40 6.17 18.08
N ALA A 142 -6.42 6.94 17.61
CA ALA A 142 -5.61 6.55 16.47
C ALA A 142 -4.64 5.39 16.77
N ILE A 143 -4.10 5.30 18.00
CA ILE A 143 -3.35 4.12 18.46
C ILE A 143 -4.26 2.88 18.47
N MET A 144 -5.49 3.00 18.99
CA MET A 144 -6.46 1.89 18.98
C MET A 144 -6.83 1.46 17.56
N LEU A 145 -6.93 2.39 16.61
CA LEU A 145 -7.11 2.06 15.19
C LEU A 145 -5.90 1.30 14.66
N ALA A 146 -4.67 1.72 14.99
CA ALA A 146 -3.45 1.08 14.53
C ALA A 146 -3.35 -0.39 14.96
N TRP A 147 -3.90 -0.75 16.12
CA TRP A 147 -3.91 -2.13 16.60
C TRP A 147 -4.63 -3.11 15.68
N GLY A 148 -5.54 -2.63 14.83
CA GLY A 148 -6.18 -3.44 13.80
C GLY A 148 -6.74 -4.77 14.32
N SER A 149 -6.31 -5.88 13.73
CA SER A 149 -6.71 -7.25 14.10
C SER A 149 -6.25 -7.69 15.49
N ASN A 150 -5.32 -6.98 16.13
CA ASN A 150 -4.95 -7.20 17.54
C ASN A 150 -5.98 -6.62 18.51
N PHE A 151 -6.90 -5.74 18.06
CA PHE A 151 -8.07 -5.29 18.81
C PHE A 151 -9.35 -5.39 17.98
N LYS A 152 -9.74 -6.62 17.63
CA LYS A 152 -10.86 -6.91 16.71
C LYS A 152 -12.18 -6.27 17.12
N ALA A 153 -12.52 -6.28 18.41
CA ALA A 153 -13.81 -5.77 18.89
C ALA A 153 -14.02 -4.30 18.50
N PHE A 154 -13.00 -3.46 18.71
CA PHE A 154 -13.04 -2.05 18.32
C PHE A 154 -12.88 -1.88 16.82
N ASN A 155 -11.84 -2.48 16.22
CA ASN A 155 -11.49 -2.22 14.83
C ASN A 155 -12.50 -2.77 13.83
N TYR A 156 -13.11 -3.93 14.10
CA TYR A 156 -14.13 -4.49 13.21
C TYR A 156 -15.43 -3.69 13.34
N PHE A 157 -15.78 -3.22 14.54
CA PHE A 157 -16.90 -2.30 14.73
C PHE A 157 -16.71 -1.01 13.93
N ILE A 158 -15.55 -0.36 14.06
CA ILE A 158 -15.24 0.86 13.29
C ILE A 158 -15.27 0.55 11.78
N PHE A 159 -14.72 -0.58 11.35
CA PHE A 159 -14.72 -0.98 9.95
C PHE A 159 -16.10 -1.19 9.34
N ASP A 160 -17.01 -1.77 10.11
CA ASP A 160 -18.36 -2.07 9.64
C ASP A 160 -19.29 -0.84 9.72
N VAL A 161 -19.07 0.08 10.68
CA VAL A 161 -19.96 1.21 10.97
C VAL A 161 -19.48 2.55 10.38
N MET A 162 -18.17 2.84 10.41
CA MET A 162 -17.65 4.14 10.00
C MET A 162 -17.72 4.31 8.47
N PRO A 163 -18.41 5.33 7.95
CA PRO A 163 -18.54 5.55 6.52
C PRO A 163 -17.18 5.68 5.82
N GLY A 164 -16.95 4.85 4.81
CA GLY A 164 -15.74 4.86 4.00
C GLY A 164 -14.52 4.18 4.63
N TYR A 165 -14.53 3.83 5.92
CA TYR A 165 -13.37 3.20 6.58
C TYR A 165 -13.03 1.83 5.98
N LYS A 166 -14.06 1.08 5.54
CA LYS A 166 -13.90 -0.22 4.85
C LYS A 166 -13.13 -0.19 3.52
N LYS A 167 -12.70 0.98 3.06
CA LYS A 167 -11.88 1.18 1.85
C LYS A 167 -10.38 1.29 2.15
N PHE A 168 -10.03 1.48 3.43
CA PHE A 168 -8.65 1.61 3.88
C PHE A 168 -8.04 0.24 4.21
N ARG A 169 -6.73 0.14 4.02
CA ARG A 169 -5.90 -1.00 4.43
C ARG A 169 -4.75 -0.51 5.30
N ALA A 170 -4.08 -1.42 5.99
CA ALA A 170 -2.92 -1.14 6.82
C ALA A 170 -3.22 -0.15 7.96
N PRO A 171 -3.96 -0.60 8.99
CA PRO A 171 -4.29 0.20 10.17
C PRO A 171 -3.11 0.92 10.81
N THR A 172 -1.90 0.34 10.74
CA THR A 172 -0.66 0.95 11.27
C THR A 172 -0.40 2.37 10.76
N MET A 173 -0.88 2.72 9.56
CA MET A 173 -0.78 4.09 9.02
C MET A 173 -1.50 5.15 9.87
N ALA A 174 -2.45 4.75 10.72
CA ALA A 174 -3.11 5.66 11.66
C ALA A 174 -2.11 6.32 12.64
N LEU A 175 -0.93 5.72 12.86
CA LEU A 175 0.08 6.23 13.78
C LEU A 175 0.72 7.57 13.36
N VAL A 176 0.51 8.01 12.11
CA VAL A 176 0.88 9.37 11.68
C VAL A 176 0.15 10.45 12.51
N ILE A 177 -1.07 10.14 12.99
CA ILE A 177 -1.87 11.04 13.80
C ILE A 177 -1.24 11.22 15.20
N PRO A 178 -0.97 10.14 15.98
CA PRO A 178 -0.20 10.19 17.23
C PRO A 178 1.12 10.94 17.12
N GLN A 179 1.90 10.71 16.06
CA GLN A 179 3.16 11.44 15.86
C GLN A 179 2.95 12.96 15.85
N MET A 180 1.91 13.44 15.16
CA MET A 180 1.60 14.87 15.10
C MET A 180 1.00 15.40 16.41
N THR A 181 0.02 14.69 16.99
CA THR A 181 -0.69 15.15 18.19
C THR A 181 0.18 15.10 19.44
N MET A 182 1.07 14.11 19.56
CA MET A 182 2.02 14.01 20.67
C MET A 182 3.06 15.13 20.62
N CYS A 183 3.63 15.40 19.43
CA CYS A 183 4.53 16.54 19.23
C CYS A 183 3.86 17.88 19.56
N LEU A 184 2.60 18.07 19.13
CA LEU A 184 1.86 19.30 19.43
C LEU A 184 1.59 19.45 20.94
N MET A 185 1.17 18.39 21.64
CA MET A 185 0.99 18.45 23.09
C MET A 185 2.32 18.69 23.82
N ALA A 186 3.42 18.06 23.39
CA ALA A 186 4.74 18.29 23.95
C ALA A 186 5.18 19.76 23.81
N ALA A 187 4.94 20.37 22.64
CA ALA A 187 5.22 21.78 22.40
C ALA A 187 4.37 22.71 23.29
N LEU A 188 3.07 22.45 23.42
CA LEU A 188 2.20 23.21 24.33
C LEU A 188 2.64 23.09 25.79
N THR A 189 3.04 21.89 26.20
CA THR A 189 3.55 21.60 27.54
C THR A 189 4.81 22.40 27.83
N LEU A 190 5.77 22.36 26.89
CA LEU A 190 7.02 23.10 27.03
C LEU A 190 6.80 24.61 27.00
N HIS A 191 5.92 25.11 26.13
CA HIS A 191 5.57 26.52 26.07
C HIS A 191 5.00 27.00 27.41
N LYS A 192 4.01 26.27 27.98
CA LYS A 192 3.48 26.60 29.30
C LYS A 192 4.58 26.54 30.36
N PHE A 193 5.46 25.54 30.31
CA PHE A 193 6.51 25.36 31.32
C PHE A 193 7.52 26.51 31.31
N LEU A 194 7.97 26.94 30.13
CA LEU A 194 9.00 27.99 30.02
C LEU A 194 8.44 29.41 30.18
N PHE A 195 7.20 29.64 29.75
CA PHE A 195 6.63 30.99 29.64
C PHE A 195 5.41 31.25 30.54
N GLY A 196 4.86 30.23 31.18
CA GLY A 196 3.65 30.34 32.02
C GLY A 196 3.87 30.92 33.42
N GLY A 197 5.12 31.02 33.89
CA GLY A 197 5.47 31.57 35.21
C GLY A 197 5.15 30.67 36.41
N ASP A 198 4.47 29.54 36.22
CA ASP A 198 4.04 28.61 37.27
C ASP A 198 4.95 27.37 37.41
N ALA A 199 6.05 27.29 36.64
CA ALA A 199 6.94 26.12 36.59
C ALA A 199 7.44 25.66 37.97
N LYS A 200 7.86 26.61 38.83
CA LYS A 200 8.34 26.33 40.19
C LYS A 200 7.22 25.75 41.07
N GLU A 201 6.03 26.33 41.01
CA GLU A 201 4.89 25.85 41.78
C GLU A 201 4.44 24.46 41.31
N PHE A 202 4.38 24.25 40.00
CA PHE A 202 4.05 22.97 39.41
C PHE A 202 5.03 21.88 39.83
N MET A 203 6.34 22.17 39.79
CA MET A 203 7.39 21.24 40.24
C MET A 203 7.27 20.84 41.71
N LEU A 204 6.72 21.70 42.56
CA LEU A 204 6.50 21.42 43.99
C LEU A 204 5.21 20.64 44.25
N LYS A 205 4.11 20.95 43.54
CA LYS A 205 2.77 20.47 43.87
C LYS A 205 2.26 19.33 42.98
N LYS A 206 2.49 19.40 41.67
CA LYS A 206 1.86 18.50 40.68
C LYS A 206 2.84 17.55 39.98
N TRP A 207 4.14 17.85 39.98
CA TRP A 207 5.17 17.02 39.37
C TRP A 207 5.26 15.59 39.90
N LYS A 208 4.89 15.37 41.18
CA LYS A 208 4.83 14.02 41.76
C LYS A 208 3.95 13.08 40.94
N GLN A 209 2.79 13.54 40.45
CA GLN A 209 1.87 12.71 39.67
C GLN A 209 2.46 12.35 38.30
N ALA A 210 3.00 13.34 37.58
CA ALA A 210 3.66 13.11 36.30
C ALA A 210 4.91 12.21 36.42
N SER A 211 5.67 12.36 37.51
CA SER A 211 6.83 11.51 37.82
C SER A 211 6.42 10.08 38.10
N ILE A 212 5.35 9.87 38.88
CA ILE A 212 4.81 8.52 39.14
C ILE A 212 4.35 7.89 37.83
N ALA A 213 3.58 8.60 37.00
CA ALA A 213 3.13 8.06 35.71
C ALA A 213 4.30 7.66 34.80
N THR A 214 5.33 8.51 34.72
CA THR A 214 6.55 8.23 33.93
C THR A 214 7.33 7.05 34.53
N ALA A 215 7.46 6.98 35.85
CA ALA A 215 8.16 5.89 36.54
C ALA A 215 7.42 4.55 36.42
N VAL A 216 6.08 4.56 36.45
CA VAL A 216 5.26 3.37 36.21
C VAL A 216 5.47 2.88 34.78
N LEU A 217 5.44 3.76 33.79
CA LEU A 217 5.71 3.38 32.40
C LEU A 217 7.12 2.82 32.22
N ALA A 218 8.13 3.46 32.83
CA ALA A 218 9.50 2.94 32.85
C ALA A 218 9.58 1.55 33.53
N GLY A 219 8.87 1.37 34.63
CA GLY A 219 8.77 0.08 35.33
C GLY A 219 8.12 -1.02 34.48
N ILE A 220 7.06 -0.69 33.75
CA ILE A 220 6.43 -1.59 32.77
C ILE A 220 7.43 -1.97 31.68
N LEU A 221 8.17 -1.01 31.11
CA LEU A 221 9.17 -1.29 30.09
C LEU A 221 10.29 -2.23 30.60
N VAL A 222 10.78 -2.01 31.83
CA VAL A 222 11.78 -2.89 32.46
C VAL A 222 11.19 -4.28 32.73
N MET A 223 9.94 -4.36 33.20
CA MET A 223 9.25 -5.64 33.40
C MET A 223 9.15 -6.42 32.09
N LEU A 224 8.74 -5.75 31.00
CA LEU A 224 8.61 -6.35 29.67
C LEU A 224 9.96 -6.86 29.15
N TYR A 225 11.05 -6.12 29.40
CA TYR A 225 12.40 -6.56 29.02
C TYR A 225 12.77 -7.92 29.62
N PHE A 226 12.36 -8.20 30.86
CA PHE A 226 12.61 -9.48 31.50
C PHE A 226 11.55 -10.55 31.17
N SER A 227 10.33 -10.16 30.81
CA SER A 227 9.24 -11.10 30.56
C SER A 227 9.14 -11.60 29.12
N TYR A 228 9.68 -10.87 28.14
CA TYR A 228 9.59 -11.26 26.74
C TYR A 228 10.43 -12.49 26.39
N SER A 229 9.86 -13.34 25.53
CA SER A 229 10.56 -14.46 24.88
C SER A 229 11.42 -14.00 23.71
N TYR A 230 11.14 -12.83 23.12
CA TYR A 230 11.78 -12.29 21.91
C TYR A 230 11.65 -13.19 20.67
N SER A 231 10.65 -14.07 20.68
CA SER A 231 10.31 -14.96 19.57
C SER A 231 9.28 -14.31 18.64
N GLY A 232 9.55 -14.31 17.33
CA GLY A 232 8.65 -13.80 16.30
C GLY A 232 7.76 -14.89 15.68
N THR A 233 6.69 -14.47 15.01
CA THR A 233 5.71 -15.38 14.38
C THR A 233 6.33 -16.30 13.33
N ASN A 234 7.37 -15.85 12.63
CA ASN A 234 8.02 -16.60 11.55
C ASN A 234 9.21 -17.46 12.01
N ASP A 235 9.58 -17.44 13.30
CA ASP A 235 10.80 -18.08 13.79
C ASP A 235 10.77 -19.60 13.64
N SER A 236 9.60 -20.24 13.81
CA SER A 236 9.46 -21.69 13.59
C SER A 236 9.73 -22.09 12.14
N ARG A 237 9.24 -21.30 11.18
CA ARG A 237 9.50 -21.51 9.75
C ARG A 237 10.95 -21.23 9.39
N LEU A 238 11.55 -20.18 9.97
CA LEU A 238 12.97 -19.87 9.79
C LEU A 238 13.85 -21.01 10.29
N LYS A 239 13.56 -21.53 11.49
CA LYS A 239 14.22 -22.70 12.04
C LYS A 239 14.16 -23.89 11.07
N GLU A 240 12.98 -24.20 10.56
CA GLU A 240 12.77 -25.31 9.62
C GLU A 240 13.52 -25.10 8.29
N ASN A 241 13.57 -23.86 7.79
CA ASN A 241 14.34 -23.52 6.58
C ASN A 241 15.84 -23.78 6.77
N PHE A 242 16.42 -23.33 7.88
CA PHE A 242 17.84 -23.60 8.17
C PHE A 242 18.10 -25.09 8.40
N SER A 243 17.24 -25.76 9.17
CA SER A 243 17.34 -27.19 9.39
C SER A 243 17.26 -27.99 8.09
N SER A 244 16.33 -27.66 7.19
CA SER A 244 16.21 -28.36 5.91
C SER A 244 17.40 -28.10 4.97
N GLN A 245 17.92 -26.87 4.93
CA GLN A 245 19.13 -26.55 4.15
C GLN A 245 20.35 -27.36 4.61
N VAL A 246 20.56 -27.45 5.93
CA VAL A 246 21.66 -28.24 6.50
C VAL A 246 21.42 -29.73 6.33
N LEU A 247 20.18 -30.19 6.48
CA LEU A 247 19.84 -31.60 6.28
C LEU A 247 20.12 -32.03 4.85
N ASN A 248 19.77 -31.21 3.87
CA ASN A 248 20.04 -31.48 2.45
C ASN A 248 21.54 -31.52 2.14
N SER A 249 22.34 -30.63 2.74
CA SER A 249 23.79 -30.60 2.54
C SER A 249 24.49 -31.81 3.19
N LEU A 250 24.00 -32.27 4.35
CA LEU A 250 24.48 -33.48 5.02
C LEU A 250 24.05 -34.75 4.29
N ALA A 251 22.79 -34.82 3.82
CA ALA A 251 22.19 -35.99 3.20
C ALA A 251 22.80 -36.35 1.84
N ARG A 252 23.27 -35.38 1.05
CA ARG A 252 23.88 -35.59 -0.28
C ARG A 252 23.06 -36.54 -1.18
N GLY A 253 21.73 -36.46 -1.11
CA GLY A 253 20.80 -37.31 -1.88
C GLY A 253 20.48 -38.69 -1.27
N GLN A 254 20.99 -39.00 -0.07
CA GLN A 254 20.63 -40.21 0.69
C GLN A 254 19.47 -39.96 1.68
N GLN A 255 18.85 -41.03 2.17
CA GLN A 255 17.82 -40.92 3.21
C GLN A 255 18.44 -40.37 4.52
N PRO A 256 17.87 -39.31 5.13
CA PRO A 256 18.49 -38.68 6.28
C PRO A 256 18.41 -39.57 7.52
N THR A 257 19.56 -39.83 8.17
CA THR A 257 19.59 -40.57 9.44
C THR A 257 19.03 -39.72 10.60
N PRO A 258 18.52 -40.35 11.68
CA PRO A 258 18.06 -39.60 12.86
C PRO A 258 19.12 -38.67 13.47
N GLN A 259 20.40 -39.04 13.38
CA GLN A 259 21.51 -38.21 13.85
C GLN A 259 21.66 -36.92 13.01
N MET A 260 21.53 -37.03 11.69
CA MET A 260 21.59 -35.89 10.79
C MET A 260 20.40 -34.94 10.99
N GLN A 261 19.22 -35.49 11.25
CA GLN A 261 18.03 -34.70 11.59
C GLN A 261 18.21 -33.94 12.91
N ALA A 262 18.78 -34.60 13.93
CA ALA A 262 19.08 -33.96 15.21
C ALA A 262 20.11 -32.83 15.06
N GLN A 263 21.19 -33.06 14.31
CA GLN A 263 22.20 -32.04 14.03
C GLN A 263 21.61 -30.84 13.26
N ALA A 264 20.80 -31.10 12.23
CA ALA A 264 20.13 -30.05 11.46
C ALA A 264 19.16 -29.22 12.32
N ASN A 265 18.43 -29.88 13.22
CA ASN A 265 17.53 -29.22 14.17
C ASN A 265 18.29 -28.36 15.19
N ASP A 266 19.44 -28.83 15.67
CA ASP A 266 20.32 -28.08 16.58
C ASP A 266 20.85 -26.80 15.90
N VAL A 267 21.30 -26.90 14.65
CA VAL A 267 21.72 -25.72 13.87
C VAL A 267 20.59 -24.70 13.74
N GLY A 268 19.37 -25.14 13.39
CA GLY A 268 18.21 -24.26 13.33
C GLY A 268 17.92 -23.58 14.68
N GLN A 269 18.08 -24.30 15.80
CA GLN A 269 17.92 -23.73 17.14
C GLN A 269 19.00 -22.70 17.49
N THR A 270 20.25 -22.96 17.10
CA THR A 270 21.39 -22.05 17.33
C THR A 270 21.15 -20.71 16.64
N VAL A 271 20.71 -20.71 15.38
CA VAL A 271 20.37 -19.48 14.65
C VAL A 271 19.25 -18.71 15.34
N ILE A 272 18.15 -19.39 15.73
CA ILE A 272 17.03 -18.72 16.41
C ILE A 272 17.42 -18.20 17.79
N ARG A 273 18.26 -18.91 18.55
CA ARG A 273 18.76 -18.44 19.84
C ARG A 273 19.59 -17.17 19.66
N ALA A 274 20.52 -17.16 18.70
CA ALA A 274 21.34 -15.99 18.42
C ALA A 274 20.49 -14.78 17.98
N LEU A 275 19.47 -15.01 17.14
CA LEU A 275 18.51 -14.00 16.73
C LEU A 275 17.71 -13.42 17.91
N THR A 276 17.26 -14.28 18.81
CA THR A 276 16.54 -13.91 20.04
C THR A 276 17.44 -13.07 20.96
N GLU A 277 18.72 -13.41 21.05
CA GLU A 277 19.70 -12.64 21.83
C GLU A 277 19.99 -11.25 21.25
N ASP A 278 20.09 -11.13 19.92
CA ASP A 278 20.22 -9.83 19.23
C ASP A 278 18.98 -8.96 19.50
N ARG A 279 17.77 -9.51 19.36
CA ARG A 279 16.51 -8.81 19.66
C ARG A 279 16.46 -8.31 21.11
N LYS A 280 16.88 -9.14 22.05
CA LYS A 280 16.99 -8.75 23.47
C LYS A 280 17.99 -7.62 23.68
N ALA A 281 19.15 -7.69 23.03
CA ALA A 281 20.16 -6.63 23.10
C ALA A 281 19.64 -5.30 22.52
N MET A 282 18.90 -5.34 21.41
CA MET A 282 18.29 -4.17 20.78
C MET A 282 17.27 -3.50 21.72
N PHE A 283 16.35 -4.27 22.32
CA PHE A 283 15.41 -3.72 23.30
C PHE A 283 16.17 -3.13 24.49
N GLY A 284 17.10 -3.88 25.09
CA GLY A 284 17.84 -3.43 26.27
C GLY A 284 18.62 -2.12 26.02
N GLY A 285 19.33 -2.02 24.89
CA GLY A 285 20.08 -0.83 24.51
C GLY A 285 19.20 0.40 24.33
N ASP A 286 18.08 0.25 23.61
CA ASP A 286 17.16 1.36 23.39
C ASP A 286 16.33 1.73 24.64
N LEU A 287 16.06 0.76 25.51
CA LEU A 287 15.41 1.01 26.80
C LEU A 287 16.28 1.92 27.67
N VAL A 288 17.55 1.56 27.87
CA VAL A 288 18.50 2.37 28.65
C VAL A 288 18.66 3.75 28.02
N ARG A 289 18.85 3.82 26.70
CA ARG A 289 18.96 5.08 25.98
C ARG A 289 17.75 5.98 26.20
N SER A 290 16.54 5.45 26.07
CA SER A 290 15.29 6.21 26.26
C SER A 290 15.16 6.74 27.69
N LEU A 291 15.49 5.92 28.68
CA LEU A 291 15.50 6.33 30.09
C LEU A 291 16.52 7.44 30.38
N LEU A 292 17.70 7.39 29.76
CA LEU A 292 18.73 8.43 29.89
C LEU A 292 18.26 9.77 29.28
N PHE A 293 17.64 9.76 28.11
CA PHE A 293 17.09 10.98 27.51
C PHE A 293 15.95 11.57 28.34
N ILE A 294 15.06 10.73 28.88
CA ILE A 294 13.99 11.18 29.78
C ILE A 294 14.60 11.78 31.06
N ALA A 295 15.59 11.12 31.67
CA ALA A 295 16.28 11.63 32.86
C ALA A 295 16.97 12.98 32.60
N ALA A 296 17.62 13.14 31.45
CA ALA A 296 18.23 14.41 31.05
C ALA A 296 17.20 15.52 30.86
N ALA A 297 16.08 15.24 30.20
CA ALA A 297 14.98 16.20 30.04
C ALA A 297 14.39 16.60 31.40
N ILE A 298 14.15 15.65 32.30
CA ILE A 298 13.70 15.89 33.67
C ILE A 298 14.69 16.80 34.41
N ALA A 299 15.99 16.52 34.34
CA ALA A 299 17.02 17.31 35.01
C ALA A 299 17.03 18.77 34.52
N LEU A 300 16.92 18.99 33.20
CA LEU A 300 16.85 20.33 32.61
C LEU A 300 15.61 21.11 33.10
N LEU A 301 14.43 20.49 33.05
CA LEU A 301 13.19 21.11 33.50
C LEU A 301 13.24 21.43 35.01
N TRP A 302 13.85 20.54 35.81
CA TRP A 302 14.03 20.76 37.23
C TRP A 302 14.99 21.91 37.54
N LEU A 303 16.13 21.99 36.84
CA LEU A 303 17.09 23.09 37.00
C LEU A 303 16.48 24.44 36.60
N PHE A 304 15.67 24.48 35.54
CA PHE A 304 14.89 25.65 35.15
C PHE A 304 13.93 26.10 36.25
N ALA A 305 13.14 25.17 36.80
CA ALA A 305 12.18 25.49 37.85
C ALA A 305 12.84 25.94 39.17
N LYS A 306 14.10 25.58 39.39
CA LYS A 306 14.94 26.10 40.48
C LYS A 306 15.53 27.49 40.20
N GLY A 307 15.30 28.05 39.01
CA GLY A 307 15.84 29.34 38.57
C GLY A 307 17.33 29.27 38.19
N LYS A 308 17.89 28.07 37.96
CA LYS A 308 19.31 27.90 37.61
C LYS A 308 19.60 28.05 36.12
N LEU A 309 18.57 27.97 35.27
CA LEU A 309 18.69 28.06 33.81
C LEU A 309 17.69 29.08 33.27
N SER A 310 18.03 29.77 32.18
CA SER A 310 17.11 30.65 31.45
C SER A 310 16.23 29.86 30.47
N GLN A 311 15.13 30.48 30.00
CA GLN A 311 14.22 29.86 29.03
C GLN A 311 14.94 29.44 27.75
N LEU A 312 15.82 30.32 27.25
CA LEU A 312 16.56 30.10 26.01
C LEU A 312 17.49 28.90 26.11
N VAL A 313 18.23 28.78 27.22
CA VAL A 313 19.16 27.66 27.44
C VAL A 313 18.40 26.34 27.46
N VAL A 314 17.28 26.27 28.20
CA VAL A 314 16.48 25.04 28.28
C VAL A 314 15.87 24.68 26.92
N ALA A 315 15.36 25.66 26.19
CA ALA A 315 14.79 25.43 24.85
C ALA A 315 15.83 24.87 23.88
N ILE A 316 17.04 25.47 23.82
CA ILE A 316 18.12 25.00 22.95
C ILE A 316 18.61 23.61 23.40
N SER A 317 18.83 23.39 24.70
CA SER A 317 19.28 22.10 25.22
C SER A 317 18.27 20.99 24.95
N LEU A 318 16.97 21.23 25.13
CA LEU A 318 15.93 20.26 24.80
C LEU A 318 15.84 20.01 23.29
N LEU A 319 15.96 21.04 22.46
CA LEU A 319 16.02 20.88 21.01
C LEU A 319 17.17 19.95 20.61
N LEU A 320 18.38 20.21 21.13
CA LEU A 320 19.54 19.36 20.89
C LEU A 320 19.32 17.93 21.39
N LEU A 321 18.78 17.75 22.60
CA LEU A 321 18.48 16.41 23.12
C LEU A 321 17.46 15.67 22.25
N VAL A 322 16.42 16.34 21.75
CA VAL A 322 15.44 15.73 20.83
C VAL A 322 16.11 15.36 19.50
N VAL A 323 17.01 16.20 18.98
CA VAL A 323 17.80 15.87 17.77
C VAL A 323 18.69 14.66 18.01
N PHE A 324 19.42 14.60 19.12
CA PHE A 324 20.26 13.44 19.49
C PHE A 324 19.45 12.20 19.85
N ASP A 325 18.18 12.36 20.22
CA ASP A 325 17.27 11.24 20.42
C ASP A 325 16.78 10.69 19.07
N LEU A 326 16.26 11.53 18.19
CA LEU A 326 15.62 11.09 16.95
C LEU A 326 16.61 10.73 15.84
N LEU A 327 17.64 11.57 15.63
CA LEU A 327 18.52 11.45 14.46
C LEU A 327 19.31 10.13 14.42
N PRO A 328 19.89 9.62 15.53
CA PRO A 328 20.57 8.32 15.50
C PRO A 328 19.64 7.16 15.17
N VAL A 329 18.36 7.22 15.57
CA VAL A 329 17.37 6.19 15.21
C VAL A 329 16.99 6.32 13.74
N GLY A 330 16.71 7.54 13.26
CA GLY A 330 16.44 7.78 11.85
C GLY A 330 17.57 7.26 10.95
N LYS A 331 18.82 7.47 11.36
CA LYS A 331 20.01 6.94 10.66
C LYS A 331 20.16 5.42 10.69
N ARG A 332 19.35 4.66 11.45
CA ARG A 332 19.32 3.18 11.32
C ARG A 332 18.55 2.73 10.08
N TYR A 333 17.59 3.55 9.64
CA TYR A 333 16.63 3.24 8.57
C TYR A 333 16.84 4.06 7.30
N LEU A 334 17.50 5.22 7.43
CA LEU A 334 17.89 6.08 6.31
C LEU A 334 19.39 6.38 6.43
N LYS A 335 20.19 5.49 5.85
CA LYS A 335 21.65 5.45 5.82
C LYS A 335 22.17 5.87 4.45
N GLU A 336 23.48 6.09 4.36
CA GLU A 336 24.17 6.44 3.10
C GLU A 336 24.00 5.37 2.02
N ASP A 337 23.93 4.09 2.39
CA ASP A 337 23.69 2.97 1.48
C ASP A 337 22.25 2.89 0.94
N ASN A 338 21.30 3.66 1.52
CA ASN A 338 19.97 3.82 0.93
C ASN A 338 19.94 4.85 -0.20
N PHE A 339 20.97 5.70 -0.31
CA PHE A 339 21.11 6.63 -1.43
C PHE A 339 21.85 5.92 -2.56
N VAL A 340 21.14 5.67 -3.66
CA VAL A 340 21.69 5.07 -4.86
C VAL A 340 22.01 6.15 -5.89
N GLU A 341 23.09 5.96 -6.65
CA GLU A 341 23.38 6.83 -7.79
C GLU A 341 22.26 6.73 -8.82
N LYS A 342 22.02 7.84 -9.54
CA LYS A 342 20.98 7.90 -10.58
C LYS A 342 21.16 6.80 -11.64
N SER A 343 22.41 6.51 -12.00
CA SER A 343 22.79 5.42 -12.91
C SER A 343 22.25 4.07 -12.45
N ASN A 344 22.36 3.73 -11.17
CA ASN A 344 21.90 2.44 -10.63
C ASN A 344 20.37 2.31 -10.74
N ILE A 345 19.63 3.40 -10.51
CA ILE A 345 18.17 3.41 -10.72
C ILE A 345 17.86 3.27 -12.21
N GLU A 346 18.55 4.01 -13.08
CA GLU A 346 18.35 3.91 -14.53
C GLU A 346 18.66 2.50 -15.05
N GLU A 347 19.64 1.81 -14.48
CA GLU A 347 19.95 0.40 -14.74
C GLU A 347 18.77 -0.53 -14.43
N GLU A 348 18.01 -0.30 -13.35
CA GLU A 348 16.82 -1.11 -13.03
C GLU A 348 15.70 -0.99 -14.08
N PHE A 349 15.69 0.09 -14.86
CA PHE A 349 14.74 0.31 -15.95
C PHE A 349 15.38 0.05 -17.32
N THR A 350 16.59 -0.49 -17.39
CA THR A 350 17.18 -0.90 -18.67
C THR A 350 16.35 -2.01 -19.30
N MET A 351 16.22 -1.96 -20.62
CA MET A 351 15.54 -3.00 -21.37
C MET A 351 16.32 -4.31 -21.24
N SER A 352 15.62 -5.39 -20.91
CA SER A 352 16.14 -6.74 -21.03
C SER A 352 16.35 -7.15 -22.49
N SER A 353 16.95 -8.32 -22.73
CA SER A 353 17.00 -8.93 -24.06
C SER A 353 15.60 -9.15 -24.64
N ALA A 354 14.65 -9.63 -23.82
CA ALA A 354 13.25 -9.80 -24.19
C ALA A 354 12.62 -8.46 -24.60
N ASP A 355 12.83 -7.40 -23.81
CA ASP A 355 12.28 -6.08 -24.11
C ASP A 355 12.84 -5.51 -25.42
N ARG A 356 14.14 -5.68 -25.68
CA ARG A 356 14.76 -5.25 -26.95
C ARG A 356 14.16 -5.99 -28.15
N MET A 357 13.86 -7.28 -28.02
CA MET A 357 13.21 -8.07 -29.07
C MET A 357 11.77 -7.58 -29.30
N ILE A 358 11.00 -7.37 -28.23
CA ILE A 358 9.62 -6.88 -28.31
C ILE A 358 9.57 -5.49 -28.96
N LYS A 359 10.52 -4.61 -28.63
CA LYS A 359 10.57 -3.25 -29.17
C LYS A 359 10.83 -3.17 -30.67
N GLN A 360 11.33 -4.24 -31.30
CA GLN A 360 11.52 -4.31 -32.75
C GLN A 360 10.20 -4.52 -33.51
N ASP A 361 9.11 -4.85 -32.83
CA ASP A 361 7.81 -5.01 -33.49
C ASP A 361 7.33 -3.68 -34.09
N PRO A 362 6.96 -3.65 -35.38
CA PRO A 362 6.52 -2.41 -36.02
C PRO A 362 5.20 -1.87 -35.47
N ASP A 363 4.33 -2.73 -34.92
CA ASP A 363 3.11 -2.32 -34.24
C ASP A 363 3.39 -2.18 -32.75
N GLN A 364 3.24 -0.99 -32.17
CA GLN A 364 3.49 -0.75 -30.74
C GLN A 364 2.22 -0.83 -29.88
N ASN A 365 1.04 -1.00 -30.50
CA ASN A 365 -0.24 -1.05 -29.79
C ASN A 365 -0.63 -2.51 -29.47
N PHE A 366 0.16 -3.16 -28.63
CA PHE A 366 -0.13 -4.48 -28.05
C PHE A 366 0.11 -4.48 -26.55
N ARG A 367 -0.28 -5.58 -25.88
CA ARG A 367 0.03 -5.81 -24.46
C ARG A 367 1.07 -6.91 -24.26
N VAL A 368 1.86 -6.76 -23.20
CA VAL A 368 2.85 -7.72 -22.73
C VAL A 368 2.42 -8.31 -21.39
N PHE A 369 2.52 -9.62 -21.24
CA PHE A 369 2.36 -10.28 -19.95
C PHE A 369 3.72 -10.79 -19.46
N ASN A 370 4.24 -10.18 -18.40
CA ASN A 370 5.46 -10.64 -17.73
C ASN A 370 5.06 -11.57 -16.58
N THR A 371 5.60 -12.79 -16.56
CA THR A 371 5.24 -13.81 -15.56
C THR A 371 5.94 -13.62 -14.21
N ASP A 372 6.89 -12.69 -14.10
CA ASP A 372 7.56 -12.33 -12.85
C ASP A 372 6.69 -11.40 -12.00
N ASP A 373 6.07 -11.96 -10.97
CA ASP A 373 5.10 -11.30 -10.07
C ASP A 373 4.07 -10.43 -10.84
N PRO A 374 3.31 -11.04 -11.78
CA PRO A 374 2.61 -10.35 -12.86
C PRO A 374 1.66 -9.25 -12.37
N PHE A 375 1.06 -9.42 -11.19
CA PHE A 375 0.03 -8.52 -10.67
C PHE A 375 0.49 -7.65 -9.51
N ASN A 376 1.77 -7.74 -9.11
CA ASN A 376 2.37 -6.85 -8.10
C ASN A 376 3.67 -6.17 -8.56
N ASN A 377 4.13 -6.44 -9.79
CA ASN A 377 5.27 -5.77 -10.41
C ASN A 377 4.83 -4.65 -11.37
N ALA A 378 5.27 -3.41 -11.13
CA ALA A 378 4.99 -2.27 -12.01
C ALA A 378 6.04 -2.03 -13.10
N LYS A 379 7.24 -2.62 -12.98
CA LYS A 379 8.39 -2.34 -13.88
C LYS A 379 8.07 -2.58 -15.38
N PRO A 380 7.37 -3.65 -15.78
CA PRO A 380 7.08 -3.87 -17.20
C PRO A 380 6.29 -2.74 -17.87
N SER A 381 5.50 -1.99 -17.08
CA SER A 381 4.67 -0.88 -17.59
C SER A 381 5.49 0.36 -17.99
N TYR A 382 6.78 0.40 -17.67
CA TYR A 382 7.67 1.50 -18.08
C TYR A 382 7.97 1.47 -19.58
N HIS A 383 8.00 0.28 -20.18
CA HIS A 383 8.36 0.09 -21.59
C HIS A 383 7.18 -0.29 -22.48
N PHE A 384 6.20 -1.01 -21.95
CA PHE A 384 5.09 -1.58 -22.72
C PHE A 384 3.76 -1.48 -21.99
N ASN A 385 2.65 -1.53 -22.73
CA ASN A 385 1.35 -1.74 -22.13
C ASN A 385 1.33 -3.14 -21.48
N SER A 386 1.08 -3.22 -20.17
CA SER A 386 1.08 -4.51 -19.46
C SER A 386 -0.34 -5.02 -19.25
N VAL A 387 -0.54 -6.34 -19.43
CA VAL A 387 -1.74 -7.04 -18.95
C VAL A 387 -1.72 -7.13 -17.41
N GLY A 388 -0.53 -7.25 -16.84
CA GLY A 388 -0.31 -7.32 -15.41
C GLY A 388 -0.23 -5.93 -14.79
N GLY A 389 0.78 -5.72 -13.94
CA GLY A 389 1.03 -4.45 -13.28
C GLY A 389 0.50 -4.37 -11.85
N TYR A 390 1.08 -3.44 -11.08
CA TYR A 390 0.60 -3.09 -9.75
C TYR A 390 -0.19 -1.79 -9.76
N ASN A 391 -1.43 -1.85 -9.25
CA ASN A 391 -2.22 -0.69 -8.90
C ASN A 391 -3.00 -1.04 -7.61
N PRO A 392 -2.92 -0.23 -6.54
CA PRO A 392 -3.59 -0.53 -5.28
C PRO A 392 -5.12 -0.35 -5.33
N ALA A 393 -5.67 0.15 -6.45
CA ALA A 393 -7.08 0.43 -6.66
C ALA A 393 -7.54 -0.01 -8.06
N LYS A 394 -7.19 -1.24 -8.47
CA LYS A 394 -7.66 -1.86 -9.73
C LYS A 394 -9.19 -1.87 -9.80
N LEU A 395 -9.75 -1.80 -11.00
CA LEU A 395 -11.18 -2.03 -11.24
C LEU A 395 -11.59 -3.42 -10.74
N ALA A 396 -12.75 -3.51 -10.09
CA ALA A 396 -13.25 -4.74 -9.51
C ALA A 396 -13.44 -5.83 -10.57
N ILE A 397 -14.02 -5.48 -11.72
CA ILE A 397 -14.20 -6.39 -12.85
C ILE A 397 -12.87 -6.93 -13.41
N TYR A 398 -11.78 -6.16 -13.31
CA TYR A 398 -10.47 -6.61 -13.76
C TYR A 398 -9.81 -7.51 -12.71
N GLN A 399 -10.00 -7.21 -11.44
CA GLN A 399 -9.57 -8.09 -10.36
C GLN A 399 -10.28 -9.45 -10.43
N ASP A 400 -11.59 -9.47 -10.67
CA ASP A 400 -12.34 -10.72 -10.87
C ASP A 400 -11.76 -11.53 -12.05
N LEU A 401 -11.43 -10.86 -13.17
CA LEU A 401 -10.79 -11.50 -14.33
C LEU A 401 -9.39 -12.05 -13.98
N ILE A 402 -8.59 -11.31 -13.21
CA ILE A 402 -7.28 -11.76 -12.73
C ILE A 402 -7.43 -13.06 -11.96
N GLU A 403 -8.34 -13.09 -10.97
CA GLU A 403 -8.52 -14.22 -10.07
C GLU A 403 -9.14 -15.45 -10.75
N ARG A 404 -10.10 -15.24 -11.66
CA ARG A 404 -10.90 -16.32 -12.27
C ARG A 404 -10.34 -16.84 -13.59
N GLN A 405 -9.56 -16.03 -14.32
CA GLN A 405 -9.13 -16.37 -15.69
C GLN A 405 -7.62 -16.22 -15.92
N LEU A 406 -7.03 -15.07 -15.58
CA LEU A 406 -5.61 -14.84 -15.90
C LEU A 406 -4.69 -15.68 -15.01
N SER A 407 -5.00 -15.80 -13.73
CA SER A 407 -4.22 -16.61 -12.78
C SER A 407 -4.29 -18.11 -13.06
N THR A 408 -5.29 -18.56 -13.83
CA THR A 408 -5.42 -19.96 -14.26
C THR A 408 -4.73 -20.23 -15.61
N GLY A 409 -4.13 -19.22 -16.24
CA GLY A 409 -3.45 -19.37 -17.53
C GLY A 409 -4.40 -19.43 -18.74
N ASN A 410 -5.60 -18.85 -18.66
CA ASN A 410 -6.57 -18.92 -19.77
C ASN A 410 -6.10 -18.11 -21.00
N MET A 411 -5.58 -18.81 -22.02
CA MET A 411 -5.07 -18.20 -23.25
C MET A 411 -6.12 -17.48 -24.08
N ALA A 412 -7.40 -17.90 -24.05
CA ALA A 412 -8.46 -17.18 -24.76
C ALA A 412 -8.63 -15.76 -24.18
N VAL A 413 -8.53 -15.63 -22.86
CA VAL A 413 -8.60 -14.33 -22.18
C VAL A 413 -7.36 -13.48 -22.45
N PHE A 414 -6.17 -14.07 -22.48
CA PHE A 414 -4.96 -13.34 -22.91
C PHE A 414 -5.09 -12.84 -24.36
N ASN A 415 -5.64 -13.65 -25.26
CA ASN A 415 -5.82 -13.30 -26.67
C ASN A 415 -6.77 -12.11 -26.86
N MET A 416 -7.90 -12.07 -26.15
CA MET A 416 -8.86 -10.97 -26.23
C MET A 416 -8.35 -9.67 -25.58
N LEU A 417 -7.38 -9.78 -24.65
CA LEU A 417 -6.65 -8.63 -24.08
C LEU A 417 -5.50 -8.15 -24.97
N ASN A 418 -5.40 -8.63 -26.21
CA ASN A 418 -4.32 -8.26 -27.14
C ASN A 418 -2.92 -8.54 -26.58
N THR A 419 -2.77 -9.66 -25.88
CA THR A 419 -1.48 -10.08 -25.30
C THR A 419 -0.61 -10.68 -26.41
N LYS A 420 0.27 -9.89 -27.01
CA LYS A 420 1.10 -10.33 -28.13
C LYS A 420 2.40 -11.00 -27.68
N TYR A 421 2.91 -10.62 -26.52
CA TYR A 421 4.15 -11.18 -25.98
C TYR A 421 3.99 -11.64 -24.53
N PHE A 422 4.56 -12.81 -24.25
CA PHE A 422 4.79 -13.31 -22.91
C PHE A 422 6.27 -13.18 -22.59
N VAL A 423 6.62 -12.54 -21.48
CA VAL A 423 7.99 -12.53 -20.97
C VAL A 423 8.06 -13.58 -19.88
N VAL A 424 8.77 -14.66 -20.16
CA VAL A 424 8.96 -15.79 -19.24
C VAL A 424 10.44 -15.92 -18.88
N GLN A 425 10.73 -16.49 -17.72
CA GLN A 425 12.11 -16.85 -17.39
C GLN A 425 12.48 -18.16 -18.08
N ASP A 426 13.60 -18.13 -18.81
CA ASP A 426 14.18 -19.32 -19.40
C ASP A 426 14.69 -20.27 -18.30
N PRO A 427 14.22 -21.53 -18.23
CA PRO A 427 14.58 -22.43 -17.13
C PRO A 427 16.07 -22.81 -17.06
N GLN A 428 16.84 -22.63 -18.14
CA GLN A 428 18.27 -23.01 -18.19
C GLN A 428 19.19 -21.85 -17.84
N SER A 429 18.90 -20.67 -18.38
CA SER A 429 19.72 -19.46 -18.22
C SER A 429 19.21 -18.51 -17.13
N GLY A 430 17.95 -18.67 -16.70
CA GLY A 430 17.27 -17.75 -15.78
C GLY A 430 16.98 -16.36 -16.38
N GLN A 431 17.29 -16.15 -17.65
CA GLN A 431 17.12 -14.86 -18.31
C GLN A 431 15.68 -14.70 -18.83
N PRO A 432 15.13 -13.47 -18.86
CA PRO A 432 13.83 -13.22 -19.47
C PRO A 432 13.90 -13.42 -20.98
N VAL A 433 12.93 -14.15 -21.53
CA VAL A 433 12.78 -14.41 -22.97
C VAL A 433 11.36 -14.03 -23.40
N ALA A 434 11.26 -13.34 -24.53
CA ALA A 434 9.99 -12.99 -25.14
C ALA A 434 9.46 -14.15 -26.00
N GLN A 435 8.24 -14.58 -25.73
CA GLN A 435 7.50 -15.57 -26.50
C GLN A 435 6.35 -14.88 -27.23
N LEU A 436 6.30 -15.06 -28.55
CA LEU A 436 5.25 -14.50 -29.39
C LEU A 436 3.97 -15.32 -29.25
N ASN A 437 2.87 -14.63 -28.96
CA ASN A 437 1.53 -15.19 -28.98
C ASN A 437 0.80 -14.82 -30.29
N ASN A 438 0.77 -15.77 -31.22
CA ASN A 438 0.06 -15.62 -32.49
C ASN A 438 -1.47 -15.57 -32.36
N GLY A 439 -2.00 -15.86 -31.16
CA GLY A 439 -3.43 -15.82 -30.87
C GLY A 439 -3.99 -14.44 -30.53
N ALA A 440 -3.13 -13.42 -30.35
CA ALA A 440 -3.58 -12.07 -30.00
C ALA A 440 -4.56 -11.52 -31.06
N LEU A 441 -5.71 -11.01 -30.62
CA LEU A 441 -6.78 -10.57 -31.52
C LEU A 441 -6.63 -9.12 -32.01
N GLY A 442 -5.61 -8.40 -31.54
CA GLY A 442 -5.44 -6.98 -31.82
C GLY A 442 -6.30 -6.08 -30.92
N ASN A 443 -6.25 -4.78 -31.17
CA ASN A 443 -6.95 -3.77 -30.36
C ASN A 443 -8.47 -3.80 -30.53
N VAL A 444 -8.96 -4.38 -31.63
CA VAL A 444 -10.37 -4.49 -31.98
C VAL A 444 -10.56 -5.60 -33.01
N TRP A 445 -11.66 -6.33 -32.93
CA TRP A 445 -12.04 -7.34 -33.92
C TRP A 445 -13.56 -7.43 -34.06
N LEU A 446 -14.01 -8.08 -35.14
CA LEU A 446 -15.43 -8.31 -35.43
C LEU A 446 -15.78 -9.77 -35.15
N VAL A 447 -16.82 -9.99 -34.33
CA VAL A 447 -17.28 -11.34 -33.98
C VAL A 447 -18.39 -11.82 -34.93
N LYS A 448 -18.54 -13.14 -35.03
CA LYS A 448 -19.58 -13.76 -35.86
C LYS A 448 -20.95 -13.82 -35.18
N GLN A 449 -20.98 -13.80 -33.85
CA GLN A 449 -22.21 -13.87 -33.08
C GLN A 449 -22.07 -13.21 -31.71
N VAL A 450 -23.19 -12.72 -31.19
CA VAL A 450 -23.32 -12.20 -29.82
C VAL A 450 -24.25 -13.13 -29.05
N VAL A 451 -23.72 -13.75 -27.99
CA VAL A 451 -24.49 -14.64 -27.13
C VAL A 451 -24.89 -13.90 -25.87
N LEU A 452 -26.21 -13.78 -25.65
CA LEU A 452 -26.74 -13.20 -24.43
C LEU A 452 -26.67 -14.19 -23.28
N VAL A 453 -26.12 -13.77 -22.16
CA VAL A 453 -25.99 -14.58 -20.93
C VAL A 453 -26.79 -13.95 -19.79
N GLU A 454 -27.30 -14.76 -18.87
CA GLU A 454 -28.27 -14.31 -17.86
C GLU A 454 -27.73 -13.24 -16.91
N ASN A 455 -26.44 -13.32 -16.56
CA ASN A 455 -25.80 -12.46 -15.58
C ASN A 455 -24.26 -12.55 -15.68
N ALA A 456 -23.58 -11.77 -14.82
CA ALA A 456 -22.13 -11.72 -14.70
C ALA A 456 -21.47 -13.08 -14.39
N ASP A 457 -22.09 -13.95 -13.59
CA ASP A 457 -21.56 -15.31 -13.32
C ASP A 457 -21.57 -16.18 -14.58
N ALA A 458 -22.68 -16.14 -15.34
CA ALA A 458 -22.80 -16.85 -16.60
C ALA A 458 -21.80 -16.30 -17.64
N GLU A 459 -21.60 -14.98 -17.68
CA GLU A 459 -20.60 -14.33 -18.52
C GLU A 459 -19.17 -14.80 -18.18
N MET A 460 -18.77 -14.73 -16.90
CA MET A 460 -17.46 -15.18 -16.45
C MET A 460 -17.23 -16.67 -16.70
N LYS A 461 -18.24 -17.51 -16.46
CA LYS A 461 -18.16 -18.95 -16.70
C LYS A 461 -18.02 -19.28 -18.19
N ALA A 462 -18.67 -18.50 -19.06
CA ALA A 462 -18.57 -18.69 -20.51
C ALA A 462 -17.14 -18.48 -21.03
N LEU A 463 -16.33 -17.65 -20.35
CA LEU A 463 -14.93 -17.43 -20.72
C LEU A 463 -14.03 -18.67 -20.52
N ASN A 464 -14.47 -19.68 -19.77
CA ASN A 464 -13.68 -20.89 -19.52
C ASN A 464 -13.42 -21.71 -20.80
N ASN A 465 -14.32 -21.65 -21.78
CA ASN A 465 -14.19 -22.39 -23.02
C ASN A 465 -14.97 -21.70 -24.14
N PHE A 466 -14.29 -20.80 -24.86
CA PHE A 466 -14.86 -20.10 -26.00
C PHE A 466 -13.79 -19.68 -27.01
N ASN A 467 -14.22 -19.38 -28.23
CA ASN A 467 -13.39 -18.73 -29.22
C ASN A 467 -13.69 -17.21 -29.23
N PRO A 468 -12.84 -16.36 -28.61
CA PRO A 468 -13.08 -14.92 -28.51
C PRO A 468 -13.11 -14.23 -29.87
N LYS A 469 -12.48 -14.83 -30.91
CA LYS A 469 -12.52 -14.29 -32.27
C LYS A 469 -13.92 -14.34 -32.89
N ASP A 470 -14.70 -15.35 -32.55
CA ASP A 470 -15.96 -15.64 -33.22
C ASP A 470 -17.19 -15.31 -32.36
N THR A 471 -17.06 -15.35 -31.03
CA THR A 471 -18.20 -15.20 -30.10
C THR A 471 -17.89 -14.14 -29.05
N ALA A 472 -18.83 -13.21 -28.88
CA ALA A 472 -18.88 -12.26 -27.78
C ALA A 472 -20.01 -12.63 -26.82
N PHE A 473 -19.74 -12.66 -25.51
CA PHE A 473 -20.77 -12.81 -24.49
C PHE A 473 -21.19 -11.44 -23.96
N VAL A 474 -22.49 -11.21 -23.84
CA VAL A 474 -23.04 -9.97 -23.28
C VAL A 474 -24.12 -10.29 -22.27
N ASP A 475 -24.01 -9.72 -21.07
CA ASP A 475 -25.05 -9.81 -20.04
C ASP A 475 -26.38 -9.25 -20.57
N LYS A 476 -27.48 -9.99 -20.39
CA LYS A 476 -28.84 -9.61 -20.80
C LYS A 476 -29.25 -8.21 -20.35
N ARG A 477 -28.71 -7.69 -19.24
CA ARG A 477 -28.97 -6.31 -18.78
C ARG A 477 -28.59 -5.25 -19.83
N PHE A 478 -27.68 -5.58 -20.75
CA PHE A 478 -27.25 -4.70 -21.83
C PHE A 478 -27.94 -4.97 -23.17
N GLN A 479 -28.84 -5.95 -23.26
CA GLN A 479 -29.49 -6.37 -24.51
C GLN A 479 -30.16 -5.22 -25.27
N ALA A 480 -30.78 -4.27 -24.57
CA ALA A 480 -31.47 -3.14 -25.18
C ALA A 480 -30.55 -2.22 -26.01
N LYS A 481 -29.23 -2.27 -25.77
CA LYS A 481 -28.21 -1.49 -26.49
C LYS A 481 -27.62 -2.24 -27.69
N ILE A 482 -27.96 -3.51 -27.88
CA ILE A 482 -27.46 -4.35 -28.98
C ILE A 482 -28.44 -4.28 -30.14
N LYS A 483 -27.97 -3.86 -31.31
CA LYS A 483 -28.78 -3.69 -32.52
C LYS A 483 -28.71 -4.92 -33.42
N GLY A 484 -29.38 -6.00 -32.99
CA GLY A 484 -29.46 -7.27 -33.73
C GLY A 484 -28.18 -8.11 -33.68
N GLN A 485 -28.22 -9.27 -34.33
CA GLN A 485 -27.05 -10.14 -34.48
C GLN A 485 -26.14 -9.63 -35.61
N PRO A 486 -24.81 -9.72 -35.47
CA PRO A 486 -23.90 -9.43 -36.58
C PRO A 486 -24.14 -10.42 -37.72
N GLN A 487 -23.93 -9.95 -38.94
CA GLN A 487 -24.00 -10.80 -40.13
C GLN A 487 -22.60 -10.98 -40.68
N PHE A 488 -22.16 -12.22 -40.81
CA PHE A 488 -20.81 -12.51 -41.29
C PHE A 488 -20.52 -11.84 -42.64
N ASP A 489 -19.45 -11.06 -42.69
CA ASP A 489 -18.94 -10.39 -43.88
C ASP A 489 -17.44 -10.63 -43.95
N SER A 490 -17.00 -11.40 -44.95
CA SER A 490 -15.59 -11.73 -45.15
C SER A 490 -14.72 -10.54 -45.56
N THR A 491 -15.34 -9.43 -46.00
CA THR A 491 -14.67 -8.20 -46.42
C THR A 491 -14.70 -7.11 -45.34
N ALA A 492 -15.40 -7.35 -44.23
CA ALA A 492 -15.49 -6.41 -43.13
C ALA A 492 -14.12 -6.19 -42.48
N SER A 493 -13.82 -4.94 -42.16
CA SER A 493 -12.58 -4.55 -41.50
C SER A 493 -12.83 -3.48 -40.45
N ILE A 494 -12.05 -3.56 -39.37
CA ILE A 494 -11.98 -2.54 -38.34
C ILE A 494 -10.52 -2.46 -37.88
N ARG A 495 -10.00 -1.25 -37.68
CA ARG A 495 -8.62 -1.04 -37.24
C ARG A 495 -8.49 0.19 -36.36
N LEU A 496 -7.57 0.12 -35.40
CA LEU A 496 -7.16 1.26 -34.59
C LEU A 496 -6.41 2.28 -35.46
N LEU A 497 -6.78 3.54 -35.35
CA LEU A 497 -6.08 4.67 -35.97
C LEU A 497 -5.24 5.44 -34.94
N GLU A 498 -5.81 5.67 -33.76
CA GLU A 498 -5.20 6.51 -32.72
C GLU A 498 -5.60 6.00 -31.33
N ASN A 499 -4.64 5.96 -30.40
CA ASN A 499 -4.83 5.51 -29.02
C ASN A 499 -4.17 6.49 -28.05
N LEU A 500 -4.96 7.45 -27.55
CA LEU A 500 -4.57 8.44 -26.55
C LEU A 500 -5.30 8.15 -25.23
N ASN A 501 -4.79 8.72 -24.13
CA ASN A 501 -5.35 8.52 -22.79
C ASN A 501 -6.83 8.93 -22.65
N ASP A 502 -7.26 9.92 -23.43
CA ASP A 502 -8.61 10.50 -23.39
C ASP A 502 -9.37 10.37 -24.71
N LYS A 503 -8.78 9.75 -25.73
CA LYS A 503 -9.39 9.57 -27.04
C LYS A 503 -8.85 8.33 -27.75
N ILE A 504 -9.76 7.51 -28.29
CA ILE A 504 -9.39 6.32 -29.09
C ILE A 504 -10.23 6.33 -30.37
N THR A 505 -9.58 6.20 -31.53
CA THR A 505 -10.24 6.30 -32.84
C THR A 505 -10.01 5.05 -33.67
N TYR A 506 -11.06 4.57 -34.34
CA TYR A 506 -11.05 3.41 -35.22
C TYR A 506 -11.69 3.72 -36.59
N ASP A 507 -11.19 3.04 -37.61
CA ASP A 507 -11.73 3.04 -38.98
C ASP A 507 -12.49 1.73 -39.20
N PHE A 508 -13.72 1.81 -39.71
CA PHE A 508 -14.59 0.66 -39.95
C PHE A 508 -15.15 0.66 -41.37
N ASN A 509 -15.20 -0.52 -41.98
CA ASN A 509 -15.86 -0.74 -43.27
C ASN A 509 -16.47 -2.14 -43.34
N ALA A 510 -17.78 -2.25 -43.59
CA ALA A 510 -18.46 -3.52 -43.83
C ALA A 510 -19.69 -3.34 -44.73
N ALA A 511 -20.07 -4.39 -45.46
CA ALA A 511 -21.29 -4.44 -46.27
C ALA A 511 -22.54 -4.80 -45.45
N THR A 512 -22.37 -5.39 -44.28
CA THR A 512 -23.45 -5.81 -43.38
C THR A 512 -23.23 -5.26 -41.96
N PRO A 513 -24.28 -5.21 -41.11
CA PRO A 513 -24.13 -4.84 -39.71
C PRO A 513 -23.20 -5.81 -38.97
N GLN A 514 -22.29 -5.25 -38.16
CA GLN A 514 -21.27 -5.97 -37.42
C GLN A 514 -21.40 -5.73 -35.91
N PHE A 515 -20.71 -6.57 -35.14
CA PHE A 515 -20.48 -6.34 -33.71
C PHE A 515 -18.97 -6.33 -33.47
N ALA A 516 -18.44 -5.19 -33.04
CA ALA A 516 -17.04 -5.06 -32.70
C ALA A 516 -16.83 -5.27 -31.21
N VAL A 517 -15.77 -6.02 -30.87
CA VAL A 517 -15.23 -6.09 -29.51
C VAL A 517 -13.94 -5.29 -29.50
N PHE A 518 -13.83 -4.35 -28.57
CA PHE A 518 -12.64 -3.53 -28.37
C PHE A 518 -11.88 -4.09 -27.19
N SER A 519 -10.58 -4.30 -27.36
CA SER A 519 -9.66 -4.76 -26.32
C SER A 519 -9.38 -3.66 -25.29
N GLU A 520 -10.43 -3.01 -24.79
CA GLU A 520 -10.39 -1.88 -23.87
C GLU A 520 -11.25 -2.19 -22.66
N ILE A 521 -10.73 -1.92 -21.46
CA ILE A 521 -11.46 -2.23 -20.22
C ILE A 521 -12.70 -1.34 -20.12
N TYR A 522 -13.83 -1.97 -19.82
CA TYR A 522 -15.12 -1.31 -19.67
C TYR A 522 -15.14 -0.46 -18.40
N TYR A 523 -15.39 0.84 -18.56
CA TYR A 523 -15.61 1.77 -17.46
C TYR A 523 -16.61 2.83 -17.94
N ASP A 524 -17.78 2.88 -17.32
CA ASP A 524 -18.92 3.69 -17.78
C ASP A 524 -18.95 5.11 -17.19
N LYS A 525 -17.95 5.48 -16.37
CA LYS A 525 -17.85 6.82 -15.75
C LYS A 525 -16.87 7.73 -16.49
N GLY A 526 -17.22 8.05 -17.73
CA GLY A 526 -16.52 9.10 -18.51
C GLY A 526 -16.25 8.73 -19.94
N TRP A 527 -16.20 7.45 -20.30
CA TRP A 527 -16.09 7.05 -21.70
C TRP A 527 -17.45 7.19 -22.41
N ASP A 528 -17.48 8.01 -23.44
CA ASP A 528 -18.59 8.13 -24.38
C ASP A 528 -18.11 7.69 -25.77
N ALA A 529 -18.99 7.05 -26.54
CA ALA A 529 -18.66 6.52 -27.86
C ALA A 529 -19.47 7.22 -28.96
N TYR A 530 -18.89 7.34 -30.15
CA TYR A 530 -19.45 8.07 -31.27
C TYR A 530 -19.22 7.30 -32.59
N ILE A 531 -20.21 7.31 -33.47
CA ILE A 531 -20.12 6.84 -34.86
C ILE A 531 -20.37 8.05 -35.75
N ASP A 532 -19.38 8.41 -36.57
CA ASP A 532 -19.39 9.60 -37.44
C ASP A 532 -19.78 10.89 -36.69
N GLY A 533 -19.26 11.04 -35.47
CA GLY A 533 -19.52 12.18 -34.59
C GLY A 533 -20.86 12.14 -33.84
N ASN A 534 -21.75 11.20 -34.16
CA ASN A 534 -23.02 11.02 -33.46
C ASN A 534 -22.85 10.05 -32.28
N LYS A 535 -23.42 10.39 -31.13
CA LYS A 535 -23.32 9.56 -29.92
C LYS A 535 -23.93 8.18 -30.16
N ALA A 536 -23.19 7.14 -29.79
CA ALA A 536 -23.55 5.74 -29.97
C ALA A 536 -23.46 4.96 -28.65
N ASP A 537 -24.32 3.94 -28.51
CA ASP A 537 -24.29 3.04 -27.38
C ASP A 537 -23.20 1.98 -27.53
N TYR A 538 -22.57 1.62 -26.41
CA TYR A 538 -21.69 0.47 -26.28
C TYR A 538 -22.01 -0.27 -24.97
N VAL A 539 -21.59 -1.52 -24.88
CA VAL A 539 -21.92 -2.44 -23.79
C VAL A 539 -20.68 -3.09 -23.21
N ARG A 540 -20.80 -3.61 -21.99
CA ARG A 540 -19.78 -4.51 -21.45
C ARG A 540 -19.91 -5.86 -22.16
N THR A 541 -18.78 -6.41 -22.57
CA THR A 541 -18.68 -7.66 -23.34
C THR A 541 -17.56 -8.51 -22.76
N ASP A 542 -17.72 -9.82 -22.77
CA ASP A 542 -16.75 -10.78 -22.25
C ASP A 542 -16.30 -10.42 -20.83
N TYR A 543 -17.27 -10.04 -20.00
CA TYR A 543 -17.15 -9.59 -18.61
C TYR A 543 -16.42 -8.28 -18.37
N VAL A 544 -15.46 -7.91 -19.21
CA VAL A 544 -14.48 -6.86 -18.91
C VAL A 544 -14.22 -5.88 -20.04
N LEU A 545 -14.52 -6.26 -21.29
CA LEU A 545 -14.23 -5.48 -22.50
C LEU A 545 -15.41 -4.61 -22.92
N ARG A 546 -15.19 -3.76 -23.93
CA ARG A 546 -16.24 -2.96 -24.59
C ARG A 546 -16.71 -3.68 -25.85
N GLY A 547 -18.01 -3.64 -26.14
CA GLY A 547 -18.58 -4.09 -27.41
C GLY A 547 -19.59 -3.11 -27.98
N MET A 548 -19.74 -3.07 -29.31
CA MET A 548 -20.63 -2.14 -30.00
C MET A 548 -21.23 -2.77 -31.26
N SER A 549 -22.54 -2.58 -31.47
CA SER A 549 -23.18 -2.82 -32.76
C SER A 549 -22.90 -1.67 -33.72
N ILE A 550 -22.32 -1.98 -34.88
CA ILE A 550 -21.95 -1.00 -35.90
C ILE A 550 -22.76 -1.29 -37.17
N PRO A 551 -23.50 -0.31 -37.73
CA PRO A 551 -24.26 -0.51 -38.96
C PRO A 551 -23.35 -0.78 -40.16
N ALA A 552 -23.93 -1.31 -41.24
CA ALA A 552 -23.23 -1.46 -42.51
C ALA A 552 -22.82 -0.09 -43.08
N GLY A 553 -21.64 -0.03 -43.70
CA GLY A 553 -21.10 1.18 -44.30
C GLY A 553 -19.64 1.43 -43.91
N LYS A 554 -19.19 2.64 -44.23
CA LYS A 554 -17.90 3.17 -43.80
C LYS A 554 -18.13 4.14 -42.65
N HIS A 555 -17.47 3.92 -41.53
CA HIS A 555 -17.68 4.67 -40.31
C HIS A 555 -16.37 5.01 -39.62
N SER A 556 -16.31 6.19 -39.02
CA SER A 556 -15.31 6.53 -38.02
C SER A 556 -15.90 6.33 -36.63
N ILE A 557 -15.24 5.53 -35.80
CA ILE A 557 -15.66 5.24 -34.43
C ILE A 557 -14.71 5.91 -33.48
N GLU A 558 -15.24 6.67 -32.52
CA GLU A 558 -14.44 7.41 -31.54
C GLU A 558 -14.93 7.16 -30.12
N PHE A 559 -14.02 6.83 -29.21
CA PHE A 559 -14.25 6.88 -27.77
C PHE A 559 -13.58 8.14 -27.20
N ARG A 560 -14.30 8.91 -26.38
CA ARG A 560 -13.80 10.11 -25.68
C ARG A 560 -13.96 9.96 -24.18
N PHE A 561 -12.93 10.31 -23.41
CA PHE A 561 -12.99 10.30 -21.94
C PHE A 561 -13.35 11.69 -21.40
N GLU A 562 -14.62 11.89 -21.08
CA GLU A 562 -15.20 13.16 -20.66
C GLU A 562 -15.87 13.06 -19.26
N PRO A 563 -15.11 12.75 -18.19
CA PRO A 563 -15.67 12.42 -16.87
C PRO A 563 -16.39 13.61 -16.21
N LYS A 564 -17.68 13.43 -15.92
CA LYS A 564 -18.53 14.43 -15.26
C LYS A 564 -18.02 14.77 -13.85
N ALA A 565 -17.46 13.80 -13.13
CA ALA A 565 -16.87 13.98 -11.80
C ALA A 565 -15.73 15.01 -11.79
N TYR A 566 -14.88 15.01 -12.82
CA TYR A 566 -13.81 16.00 -12.95
C TYR A 566 -14.36 17.41 -13.14
N LYS A 567 -15.32 17.59 -14.07
CA LYS A 567 -15.97 18.90 -14.31
C LYS A 567 -16.63 19.45 -13.03
N THR A 568 -17.28 18.58 -12.26
CA THR A 568 -17.90 18.91 -10.97
C THR A 568 -16.85 19.30 -9.92
N GLY A 569 -15.80 18.47 -9.77
CA GLY A 569 -14.71 18.69 -8.83
C GLY A 569 -13.96 20.00 -9.10
N ASN A 570 -13.69 20.30 -10.37
CA ASN A 570 -13.05 21.55 -10.80
C ASN A 570 -13.92 22.77 -10.48
N SER A 571 -15.23 22.70 -10.79
CA SER A 571 -16.17 23.79 -10.48
C SER A 571 -16.24 24.08 -8.98
N LEU A 572 -16.29 23.04 -8.15
CA LEU A 572 -16.31 23.19 -6.68
C LEU A 572 -15.01 23.79 -6.14
N ALA A 573 -13.86 23.37 -6.68
CA ALA A 573 -12.55 23.89 -6.29
C ALA A 573 -12.44 25.38 -6.62
N LEU A 574 -12.90 25.79 -7.80
CA LEU A 574 -12.93 27.18 -8.24
C LEU A 574 -13.77 28.05 -7.30
N TRP A 575 -15.04 27.69 -7.09
CA TRP A 575 -15.94 28.48 -6.24
C TRP A 575 -15.46 28.60 -4.81
N ALA A 576 -14.95 27.53 -4.23
CA ALA A 576 -14.45 27.59 -2.88
C ALA A 576 -13.13 28.37 -2.75
N SER A 577 -12.29 28.38 -3.79
CA SER A 577 -11.12 29.26 -3.85
C SER A 577 -11.55 30.72 -3.86
N ILE A 578 -12.55 31.07 -4.69
CA ILE A 578 -13.13 32.42 -4.74
C ILE A 578 -13.65 32.83 -3.35
N ILE A 579 -14.44 31.98 -2.69
CA ILE A 579 -14.96 32.24 -1.34
C ILE A 579 -13.82 32.38 -0.33
N GLY A 580 -12.80 31.52 -0.39
CA GLY A 580 -11.64 31.58 0.48
C GLY A 580 -10.87 32.91 0.37
N PHE A 581 -10.67 33.40 -0.86
CA PHE A 581 -10.06 34.71 -1.10
C PHE A 581 -10.93 35.85 -0.57
N ILE A 582 -12.25 35.79 -0.76
CA ILE A 582 -13.17 36.80 -0.21
C ILE A 582 -13.07 36.84 1.32
N VAL A 583 -13.07 35.68 1.99
CA VAL A 583 -12.94 35.59 3.45
C VAL A 583 -11.59 36.11 3.93
N LEU A 584 -10.49 35.77 3.24
CA LEU A 584 -9.15 36.25 3.58
C LEU A 584 -9.05 37.77 3.42
N ILE A 585 -9.55 38.33 2.31
CA ILE A 585 -9.58 39.78 2.07
C ILE A 585 -10.43 40.47 3.14
N ALA A 586 -11.61 39.93 3.47
CA ALA A 586 -12.46 40.46 4.53
C ALA A 586 -11.74 40.46 5.89
N ALA A 587 -11.06 39.37 6.26
CA ALA A 587 -10.28 39.27 7.49
C ALA A 587 -9.15 40.31 7.54
N ILE A 588 -8.42 40.50 6.44
CA ILE A 588 -7.36 41.52 6.32
C ILE A 588 -7.96 42.92 6.49
N VAL A 589 -9.04 43.25 5.76
CA VAL A 589 -9.71 44.55 5.83
C VAL A 589 -10.22 44.84 7.26
N MET A 590 -10.83 43.86 7.92
CA MET A 590 -11.28 44.00 9.30
C MET A 590 -10.12 44.23 10.27
N ASN A 591 -8.99 43.54 10.10
CA ASN A 591 -7.83 43.68 10.97
C ASN A 591 -7.11 45.03 10.76
N VAL A 592 -7.00 45.50 9.51
CA VAL A 592 -6.47 46.83 9.19
C VAL A 592 -7.38 47.93 9.73
N LYS A 593 -8.71 47.78 9.63
CA LYS A 593 -9.65 48.72 10.25
C LYS A 593 -9.55 48.74 11.78
N LYS A 594 -9.38 47.58 12.43
CA LYS A 594 -9.16 47.50 13.89
C LYS A 594 -7.90 48.24 14.34
N LYS A 595 -6.80 48.15 13.58
CA LYS A 595 -5.55 48.89 13.85
C LYS A 595 -5.62 50.40 13.60
N ARG A 596 -6.66 50.91 12.92
CA ARG A 596 -6.89 52.35 12.72
C ARG A 596 -7.81 52.99 13.77
N ILE A 597 -8.44 52.18 14.63
CA ILE A 597 -9.41 52.62 15.65
C ILE A 597 -8.81 52.55 17.08
N VAL A 598 -7.58 52.05 17.20
CA VAL A 598 -6.72 52.15 18.41
C VAL A 598 -5.62 53.14 18.09
#